data_AF-A0A165P8H4-F1
#
_entry.id   AF-A0A165P8H4-F1
#
_cell.length_a   1.000
_cell.length_b   1.000
_cell.length_c   1.000
_cell.angle_alpha   90.00
_cell.angle_beta   90.00
_cell.angle_gamma   90.00
#
_symmetry.space_group_name_H-M   'P 1'
#
loop_
_entity.id
_entity.type
_entity.pdbx_description
1 polymer ?
#
loop_
_entity_poly.entity_id
_entity_poly.type
_entity_poly.pdbx_seq_one_letter_code
_entity_poly.pdbx_strand_id
1 'polypeptide(L)'
;MDPQLHPTKLQLLLDNLTIPEEFTRYANIEEADTISKLEKWKIRACDVLSELKKELEDQDVQKLAIQEQAEIVSKVVAFETEDAWAPKPANEFADDILHGRFFAPSPALIECILTERIRPPFRASQHPMLNPATGRKLPRPVGTQDFYYYEGQVWKRHLGIENLLAWSVRNIPKDAYERLWHLILPPMMTLLDDYEAPYKLRGIRVVSHFLARAPPYLLQRTGVDGLLFSSLRTTLTNLHNPTTPSLIRAAVPTLLTLIQQTTKPGSTERFNQLCVLLGESMIGSIWLYAANDKDTVEASVEVLPGVVNMLRVGCVRYLKAIIPQLTHPLLADSPLYYTTQHKLLSLAALRTTMQACAPRMHRWKEVVLEGVAKCWVVLTESDVMPENGEVPALPFPYRF
;
A
#
# COMPACT_ATOMS: atom_id res chain seq x y z
N MET A 1 -17.74 -38.47 30.77
CA MET A 1 -16.72 -37.82 31.62
C MET A 1 -15.64 -37.36 30.68
N ASP A 2 -15.77 -36.14 30.18
CA ASP A 2 -14.76 -35.53 29.31
C ASP A 2 -13.50 -35.27 30.14
N PRO A 3 -12.31 -35.69 29.69
CA PRO A 3 -11.08 -35.25 30.31
C PRO A 3 -10.97 -33.73 30.07
N GLN A 4 -10.94 -32.95 31.15
CA GLN A 4 -10.58 -31.55 31.10
C GLN A 4 -9.16 -31.45 30.50
N LEU A 5 -9.07 -31.18 29.19
CA LEU A 5 -7.80 -30.85 28.55
C LEU A 5 -7.34 -29.53 29.17
N HIS A 6 -6.29 -29.59 29.99
CA HIS A 6 -5.56 -28.40 30.37
C HIS A 6 -5.05 -27.71 29.09
N PRO A 7 -5.25 -26.39 28.94
CA PRO A 7 -4.76 -25.68 27.77
C PRO A 7 -3.24 -25.84 27.69
N THR A 8 -2.73 -26.20 26.51
CA THR A 8 -1.29 -26.31 26.30
C THR A 8 -0.63 -24.95 26.55
N LYS A 9 0.65 -24.95 26.95
CA LYS A 9 1.42 -23.71 27.15
C LYS A 9 1.32 -22.79 25.92
N LEU A 10 1.37 -23.39 24.73
CA LEU A 10 1.19 -22.70 23.45
C LEU A 10 -0.17 -21.97 23.37
N GLN A 11 -1.26 -22.63 23.72
CA GLN A 11 -2.60 -22.04 23.68
C GLN A 11 -2.73 -20.86 24.65
N LEU A 12 -2.16 -20.97 25.85
CA LEU A 12 -2.11 -19.86 26.81
C LEU A 12 -1.35 -18.64 26.27
N LEU A 13 -0.24 -18.86 25.55
CA LEU A 13 0.50 -17.77 24.90
C LEU A 13 -0.35 -17.11 23.79
N LEU A 14 -1.00 -17.91 22.94
CA LEU A 14 -1.84 -17.41 21.86
C LEU A 14 -3.07 -16.64 22.36
N ASP A 15 -3.69 -17.08 23.45
CA ASP A 15 -4.81 -16.39 24.09
C ASP A 15 -4.39 -15.00 24.58
N ASN A 16 -3.20 -14.88 25.16
CA ASN A 16 -2.64 -13.60 25.62
C ASN A 16 -2.28 -12.64 24.48
N LEU A 17 -2.10 -13.13 23.25
CA LEU A 17 -1.90 -12.31 22.04
C LEU A 17 -3.21 -11.85 21.39
N THR A 18 -4.37 -12.16 21.98
CA THR A 18 -5.65 -11.63 21.49
C THR A 18 -5.69 -10.12 21.68
N ILE A 19 -5.80 -9.40 20.56
CA ILE A 19 -5.81 -7.94 20.55
C ILE A 19 -7.15 -7.43 21.15
N PRO A 20 -7.09 -6.59 22.19
CA PRO A 20 -8.27 -5.92 22.74
C PRO A 20 -9.04 -5.09 21.69
N GLU A 21 -10.37 -5.17 21.68
CA GLU A 21 -11.21 -4.46 20.68
C GLU A 21 -11.09 -2.93 20.79
N GLU A 22 -10.73 -2.42 21.97
CA GLU A 22 -10.54 -1.00 22.23
C GLU A 22 -9.47 -0.39 21.32
N PHE A 23 -8.50 -1.19 20.85
CA PHE A 23 -7.48 -0.71 19.91
C PHE A 23 -8.06 -0.25 18.56
N THR A 24 -9.27 -0.68 18.19
CA THR A 24 -9.95 -0.18 16.98
C THR A 24 -10.25 1.32 17.03
N ARG A 25 -10.32 1.89 18.23
CA ARG A 25 -10.56 3.32 18.47
C ARG A 25 -9.40 3.99 19.19
N TYR A 26 -8.20 3.38 19.17
CA TYR A 26 -7.06 3.79 19.99
C TYR A 26 -6.73 5.29 19.93
N ALA A 27 -6.80 5.90 18.74
CA ALA A 27 -6.53 7.32 18.56
C ALA A 27 -7.54 8.26 19.24
N ASN A 28 -8.72 7.75 19.59
CA ASN A 28 -9.84 8.51 20.15
C ASN A 28 -10.16 8.13 21.61
N ILE A 29 -9.29 7.35 22.28
CA ILE A 29 -9.49 6.98 23.68
C ILE A 29 -8.95 8.12 24.57
N GLU A 30 -9.83 8.69 25.40
CA GLU A 30 -9.45 9.74 26.38
C GLU A 30 -9.35 9.19 27.82
N GLU A 31 -9.94 8.03 28.08
CA GLU A 31 -9.98 7.42 29.41
C GLU A 31 -8.60 6.91 29.85
N ALA A 32 -8.01 7.55 30.86
CA ALA A 32 -6.67 7.22 31.36
C ALA A 32 -6.52 5.76 31.84
N ASP A 33 -7.56 5.19 32.46
CA ASP A 33 -7.54 3.80 32.93
C ASP A 33 -7.50 2.81 31.76
N THR A 34 -8.27 3.09 30.69
CA THR A 34 -8.30 2.28 29.47
C THR A 34 -6.95 2.36 28.76
N ILE A 35 -6.37 3.55 28.61
CA ILE A 35 -5.03 3.73 28.05
C ILE A 35 -3.98 2.94 28.86
N SER A 36 -4.01 3.04 30.20
CA SER A 36 -3.07 2.32 31.07
C SER A 36 -3.17 0.80 30.91
N LYS A 37 -4.39 0.25 30.79
CA LYS A 37 -4.61 -1.18 30.53
C LYS A 37 -4.04 -1.60 29.17
N LEU A 38 -4.27 -0.80 28.13
CA LEU A 38 -3.78 -1.08 26.78
C LEU A 38 -2.25 -1.02 26.70
N GLU A 39 -1.61 -0.05 27.34
CA GLU A 39 -0.14 0.02 27.41
C GLU A 39 0.47 -1.16 28.16
N LYS A 40 -0.15 -1.60 29.27
CA LYS A 40 0.27 -2.83 29.97
C LYS A 40 0.14 -4.06 29.07
N TRP A 41 -0.94 -4.14 28.29
CA TRP A 41 -1.12 -5.22 27.32
C TRP A 41 -0.04 -5.19 26.24
N LYS A 42 0.33 -4.02 25.70
CA LYS A 42 1.39 -3.89 24.68
C LYS A 42 2.73 -4.43 25.17
N ILE A 43 3.15 -4.04 26.38
CA ILE A 43 4.39 -4.52 27.00
C ILE A 43 4.35 -6.04 27.14
N ARG A 44 3.25 -6.57 27.68
CA ARG A 44 3.06 -8.01 27.85
C ARG A 44 3.04 -8.76 26.51
N ALA A 45 2.46 -8.19 25.46
CA ALA A 45 2.43 -8.81 24.13
C ALA A 45 3.84 -9.00 23.56
N CYS A 46 4.75 -8.05 23.77
CA CYS A 46 6.17 -8.20 23.40
C CYS A 46 6.82 -9.39 24.12
N ASP A 47 6.61 -9.50 25.44
CA ASP A 47 7.16 -10.59 26.25
C ASP A 47 6.60 -11.94 25.80
N VAL A 48 5.29 -12.01 25.53
CA VAL A 48 4.60 -13.21 25.05
C VAL A 48 5.08 -13.62 23.66
N LEU A 49 5.34 -12.69 22.74
CA LEU A 49 5.91 -12.99 21.42
C LEU A 49 7.34 -13.55 21.55
N SER A 50 8.15 -12.99 22.45
CA SER A 50 9.50 -13.50 22.74
C SER A 50 9.45 -14.90 23.34
N GLU A 51 8.53 -15.17 24.27
CA GLU A 51 8.33 -16.51 24.84
C GLU A 51 7.79 -17.50 23.80
N LEU A 52 6.85 -17.07 22.96
CA LEU A 52 6.32 -17.87 21.86
C LEU A 52 7.43 -18.25 20.87
N LYS A 53 8.33 -17.32 20.53
CA LYS A 53 9.48 -17.60 19.67
C LYS A 53 10.34 -18.73 20.24
N LYS A 54 10.66 -18.69 21.54
CA LYS A 54 11.44 -19.74 22.22
C LYS A 54 10.70 -21.08 22.23
N GLU A 55 9.40 -21.09 22.53
CA GLU A 55 8.60 -22.32 22.52
C GLU A 55 8.55 -22.96 21.12
N LEU A 56 8.49 -22.14 20.08
CA LEU A 56 8.54 -22.59 18.68
C LEU A 56 9.96 -22.96 18.20
N GLU A 57 11.01 -22.63 18.96
CA GLU A 57 12.37 -23.11 18.68
C GLU A 57 12.55 -24.58 19.03
N ASP A 58 11.94 -25.00 20.14
CA ASP A 58 12.00 -26.37 20.65
C ASP A 58 11.01 -27.31 19.93
N GLN A 59 10.00 -26.76 19.27
CA GLN A 59 8.96 -27.51 18.56
C GLN A 59 9.15 -27.51 17.04
N ASP A 60 8.92 -28.67 16.41
CA ASP A 60 8.82 -28.76 14.95
C ASP A 60 7.42 -28.31 14.50
N VAL A 61 7.31 -27.05 14.10
CA VAL A 61 6.06 -26.39 13.67
C VAL A 61 5.35 -27.15 12.55
N GLN A 62 6.07 -27.90 11.72
CA GLN A 62 5.48 -28.71 10.65
C GLN A 62 4.67 -29.91 11.18
N LYS A 63 4.87 -30.33 12.44
CA LYS A 63 4.12 -31.42 13.08
C LYS A 63 2.84 -30.95 13.76
N LEU A 64 2.69 -29.65 13.99
CA LEU A 64 1.46 -29.09 14.58
C LEU A 64 0.28 -29.27 13.63
N ALA A 65 -0.93 -29.36 14.19
CA ALA A 65 -2.13 -29.41 13.37
C ALA A 65 -2.26 -28.13 12.53
N ILE A 66 -2.87 -28.22 11.34
CA ILE A 66 -3.04 -27.06 10.44
C ILE A 66 -3.81 -25.93 11.15
N GLN A 67 -4.78 -26.27 12.00
CA GLN A 67 -5.56 -25.31 12.79
C GLN A 67 -4.69 -24.54 13.80
N GLU A 68 -3.76 -25.23 14.47
CA GLU A 68 -2.83 -24.60 15.41
C GLU A 68 -1.85 -23.68 14.66
N GLN A 69 -1.31 -24.15 13.54
CA GLN A 69 -0.47 -23.33 12.66
C GLN A 69 -1.21 -22.07 12.19
N ALA A 70 -2.47 -22.22 11.77
CA ALA A 70 -3.30 -21.10 11.31
C ALA A 70 -3.57 -20.10 12.45
N GLU A 71 -3.75 -20.57 13.67
CA GLU A 71 -3.94 -19.71 14.85
C GLU A 71 -2.68 -18.92 15.19
N ILE A 72 -1.50 -19.58 15.21
CA ILE A 72 -0.21 -18.92 15.43
C ILE A 72 -0.02 -17.81 14.40
N VAL A 73 -0.14 -18.13 13.12
CA VAL A 73 0.03 -17.13 12.04
C VAL A 73 -0.96 -15.99 12.20
N SER A 74 -2.23 -16.27 12.50
CA SER A 74 -3.27 -15.24 12.64
C SER A 74 -3.01 -14.26 13.77
N LYS A 75 -2.46 -14.72 14.90
CA LYS A 75 -2.12 -13.86 16.04
C LYS A 75 -0.82 -13.09 15.81
N VAL A 76 0.19 -13.74 15.26
CA VAL A 76 1.53 -13.17 15.08
C VAL A 76 1.55 -12.12 13.96
N VAL A 77 0.91 -12.39 12.82
CA VAL A 77 0.93 -11.49 11.65
C VAL A 77 0.23 -10.16 11.90
N ALA A 78 -0.64 -10.09 12.90
CA ALA A 78 -1.31 -8.85 13.25
C ALA A 78 -0.30 -7.76 13.70
N PHE A 79 0.88 -8.17 14.19
CA PHE A 79 1.97 -7.28 14.60
C PHE A 79 2.89 -6.85 13.43
N GLU A 80 2.71 -7.36 12.19
CA GLU A 80 3.38 -6.82 10.99
C GLU A 80 2.77 -5.46 10.56
N THR A 81 2.70 -4.51 11.49
CA THR A 81 2.16 -3.16 11.26
C THR A 81 3.08 -2.07 11.79
N GLU A 82 2.89 -0.87 11.25
CA GLU A 82 3.51 0.39 11.69
C GLU A 82 2.55 1.20 12.58
N ASP A 83 1.35 0.69 12.84
CA ASP A 83 0.35 1.40 13.62
C ASP A 83 0.80 1.58 15.08
N ALA A 84 0.43 2.71 15.69
CA ALA A 84 0.87 3.09 17.03
C ALA A 84 0.48 2.09 18.16
N TRP A 85 -0.47 1.19 17.89
CA TRP A 85 -0.87 0.16 18.85
C TRP A 85 0.15 -0.99 18.95
N ALA A 86 0.94 -1.25 17.90
CA ALA A 86 1.92 -2.33 17.88
C ALA A 86 3.34 -1.78 18.19
N PRO A 87 3.99 -2.24 19.28
CA PRO A 87 5.37 -1.83 19.56
C PRO A 87 6.37 -2.31 18.49
N LYS A 88 7.40 -1.52 18.20
CA LYS A 88 8.46 -1.91 17.24
C LYS A 88 9.12 -3.28 17.57
N PRO A 89 9.46 -3.60 18.83
CA PRO A 89 10.02 -4.91 19.16
C PRO A 89 9.05 -6.08 18.87
N ALA A 90 7.74 -5.87 19.02
CA ALA A 90 6.74 -6.88 18.70
C ALA A 90 6.72 -7.19 17.20
N ASN A 91 6.89 -6.16 16.36
CA ASN A 91 7.00 -6.33 14.91
C ASN A 91 8.24 -7.16 14.55
N GLU A 92 9.41 -6.87 15.15
CA GLU A 92 10.64 -7.65 14.95
C GLU A 92 10.48 -9.13 15.36
N PHE A 93 9.88 -9.40 16.53
CA PHE A 93 9.61 -10.79 16.95
C PHE A 93 8.61 -11.49 16.02
N ALA A 94 7.58 -10.80 15.56
CA ALA A 94 6.60 -11.36 14.64
C ALA A 94 7.24 -11.71 13.29
N ASP A 95 8.06 -10.80 12.76
CA ASP A 95 8.81 -11.00 11.52
C ASP A 95 9.75 -12.21 11.63
N ASP A 96 10.48 -12.32 12.74
CA ASP A 96 11.36 -13.45 13.05
C ASP A 96 10.60 -14.79 13.09
N ILE A 97 9.45 -14.84 13.76
CA ILE A 97 8.63 -16.06 13.85
C ILE A 97 8.12 -16.46 12.47
N LEU A 98 7.57 -15.51 11.71
CA LEU A 98 6.96 -15.76 10.40
C LEU A 98 8.02 -16.16 9.36
N HIS A 99 9.15 -15.46 9.29
CA HIS A 99 10.23 -15.79 8.36
C HIS A 99 11.04 -17.01 8.82
N GLY A 100 11.18 -17.24 10.12
CA GLY A 100 11.93 -18.38 10.65
C GLY A 100 11.17 -19.70 10.52
N ARG A 101 9.85 -19.70 10.78
CA ARG A 101 9.06 -20.94 10.92
C ARG A 101 8.00 -21.14 9.83
N PHE A 102 7.55 -20.05 9.20
CA PHE A 102 6.49 -20.08 8.19
C PHE A 102 6.93 -19.49 6.84
N PHE A 103 8.20 -19.60 6.49
CA PHE A 103 8.76 -19.08 5.22
C PHE A 103 8.13 -19.70 3.96
N ALA A 104 7.75 -20.98 4.03
CA ALA A 104 7.15 -21.73 2.92
C ALA A 104 5.93 -22.51 3.44
N PRO A 105 4.82 -21.83 3.73
CA PRO A 105 3.65 -22.48 4.29
C PRO A 105 2.98 -23.39 3.25
N SER A 106 2.38 -24.47 3.73
CA SER A 106 1.67 -25.39 2.83
C SER A 106 0.44 -24.71 2.22
N PRO A 107 0.03 -25.07 0.98
CA PRO A 107 -1.21 -24.56 0.39
C PRO A 107 -2.44 -24.83 1.26
N ALA A 108 -2.45 -25.94 2.01
CA ALA A 108 -3.53 -26.30 2.91
C ALA A 108 -3.63 -25.34 4.11
N LEU A 109 -2.51 -24.88 4.66
CA LEU A 109 -2.49 -23.86 5.71
C LEU A 109 -3.08 -22.54 5.21
N ILE A 110 -2.67 -22.09 4.02
CA ILE A 110 -3.18 -20.84 3.44
C ILE A 110 -4.68 -20.96 3.14
N GLU A 111 -5.13 -22.09 2.61
CA GLU A 111 -6.54 -22.36 2.35
C GLU A 111 -7.37 -22.37 3.64
N CYS A 112 -6.84 -22.97 4.72
CA CYS A 112 -7.43 -22.94 6.05
C CYS A 112 -7.57 -21.49 6.57
N ILE A 113 -6.51 -20.69 6.50
CA ILE A 113 -6.52 -19.28 6.92
C ILE A 113 -7.55 -18.48 6.11
N LEU A 114 -7.54 -18.60 4.78
CA LEU A 114 -8.46 -17.88 3.90
C LEU A 114 -9.93 -18.25 4.19
N THR A 115 -10.21 -19.53 4.45
CA THR A 115 -11.57 -20.04 4.62
C THR A 115 -12.11 -19.84 6.04
N GLU A 116 -11.30 -20.10 7.06
CA GLU A 116 -11.74 -20.14 8.46
C GLU A 116 -11.49 -18.84 9.21
N ARG A 117 -10.50 -18.03 8.80
CA ARG A 117 -10.11 -16.80 9.51
C ARG A 117 -10.45 -15.53 8.74
N ILE A 118 -10.18 -15.49 7.42
CA ILE A 118 -10.44 -14.29 6.60
C ILE A 118 -11.88 -14.23 6.09
N ARG A 119 -12.41 -15.32 5.53
CA ARG A 119 -13.77 -15.30 4.93
C ARG A 119 -14.89 -14.91 5.90
N PRO A 120 -14.93 -15.36 7.18
CA PRO A 120 -16.09 -15.08 8.04
C PRO A 120 -16.28 -13.59 8.36
N PRO A 121 -15.25 -12.81 8.75
CA PRO A 121 -15.40 -11.38 9.00
C PRO A 121 -15.84 -10.56 7.78
N PHE A 122 -15.43 -10.98 6.57
CA PHE A 122 -15.80 -10.33 5.32
C PHE A 122 -17.14 -10.80 4.74
N ARG A 123 -17.80 -11.80 5.35
CA ARG A 123 -19.05 -12.38 4.81
C ARG A 123 -20.19 -11.37 4.72
N ALA A 124 -20.26 -10.41 5.64
CA ALA A 124 -21.26 -9.35 5.64
C ALA A 124 -20.93 -8.19 4.67
N SER A 125 -19.71 -8.14 4.13
CA SER A 125 -19.21 -7.05 3.27
C SER A 125 -18.77 -7.60 1.92
N GLN A 126 -19.68 -8.32 1.25
CA GLN A 126 -19.42 -8.89 -0.06
C GLN A 126 -19.36 -7.80 -1.14
N HIS A 127 -18.33 -7.87 -1.97
CA HIS A 127 -18.14 -6.90 -3.03
C HIS A 127 -19.21 -7.04 -4.14
N PRO A 128 -19.93 -5.97 -4.53
CA PRO A 128 -21.11 -6.05 -5.40
C PRO A 128 -20.77 -6.49 -6.83
N MET A 129 -19.55 -6.25 -7.30
CA MET A 129 -19.11 -6.61 -8.67
C MET A 129 -18.42 -7.97 -8.76
N LEU A 130 -18.39 -8.77 -7.68
CA LEU A 130 -17.73 -10.07 -7.67
C LEU A 130 -18.71 -11.20 -7.38
N ASN A 131 -18.54 -12.31 -8.07
CA ASN A 131 -19.20 -13.55 -7.70
C ASN A 131 -18.50 -14.15 -6.47
N PRO A 132 -19.19 -14.35 -5.32
CA PRO A 132 -18.56 -14.79 -4.08
C PRO A 132 -18.06 -16.24 -4.11
N ALA A 133 -18.57 -17.08 -5.03
CA ALA A 133 -18.13 -18.47 -5.16
C ALA A 133 -16.96 -18.60 -6.15
N THR A 134 -16.93 -17.81 -7.21
CA THR A 134 -15.96 -17.95 -8.30
C THR A 134 -14.91 -16.86 -8.35
N GLY A 135 -15.07 -15.76 -7.62
CA GLY A 135 -14.21 -14.58 -7.69
C GLY A 135 -14.26 -13.80 -9.02
N ARG A 136 -15.07 -14.23 -9.99
CA ARG A 136 -15.16 -13.57 -11.30
C ARG A 136 -15.88 -12.23 -11.21
N LYS A 137 -15.45 -11.28 -12.05
CA LYS A 137 -16.15 -10.01 -12.24
C LYS A 137 -17.55 -10.26 -12.80
N LEU A 138 -18.55 -9.60 -12.22
CA LEU A 138 -19.92 -9.62 -12.69
C LEU A 138 -20.16 -8.50 -13.72
N PRO A 139 -21.09 -8.68 -14.68
CA PRO A 139 -21.40 -7.66 -15.66
C PRO A 139 -22.17 -6.48 -15.06
N ARG A 140 -22.85 -6.69 -13.92
CA ARG A 140 -23.63 -5.70 -13.19
C ARG A 140 -23.46 -5.92 -11.69
N PRO A 141 -23.57 -4.87 -10.86
CA PRO A 141 -23.49 -5.00 -9.41
C PRO A 141 -24.67 -5.83 -8.89
N VAL A 142 -24.41 -6.66 -7.89
CA VAL A 142 -25.42 -7.43 -7.15
C VAL A 142 -25.76 -6.69 -5.86
N GLY A 143 -27.06 -6.53 -5.62
CA GLY A 143 -27.59 -5.74 -4.50
C GLY A 143 -27.68 -4.26 -4.82
N THR A 144 -28.58 -3.57 -4.12
CA THR A 144 -28.52 -2.10 -3.99
C THR A 144 -27.35 -1.75 -3.09
N GLN A 145 -26.61 -0.69 -3.41
CA GLN A 145 -25.70 -0.05 -2.45
C GLN A 145 -26.58 0.51 -1.33
N ASP A 146 -26.93 -0.32 -0.37
CA ASP A 146 -27.77 0.08 0.75
C ASP A 146 -27.02 1.14 1.55
N PHE A 147 -27.73 2.18 2.00
CA PHE A 147 -27.18 3.26 2.83
C PHE A 147 -26.41 2.73 4.06
N TYR A 148 -26.73 1.51 4.51
CA TYR A 148 -26.16 0.81 5.66
C TYR A 148 -24.96 -0.10 5.33
N TYR A 149 -24.48 -0.16 4.08
CA TYR A 149 -23.36 -1.04 3.68
C TYR A 149 -22.11 -0.81 4.54
N TYR A 150 -21.89 0.42 5.02
CA TYR A 150 -20.72 0.80 5.80
C TYR A 150 -20.88 0.63 7.31
N GLU A 151 -22.10 0.53 7.85
CA GLU A 151 -22.34 0.42 9.30
C GLU A 151 -22.18 -1.01 9.84
N GLY A 152 -22.17 -2.02 8.96
CA GLY A 152 -22.12 -3.45 9.33
C GLY A 152 -20.78 -4.16 9.11
N GLN A 153 -19.68 -3.43 8.89
CA GLN A 153 -18.39 -4.01 8.51
C GLN A 153 -17.67 -4.70 9.68
N VAL A 154 -18.02 -5.95 9.94
CA VAL A 154 -17.46 -6.77 11.03
C VAL A 154 -15.94 -6.91 10.93
N TRP A 155 -15.39 -7.02 9.72
CA TRP A 155 -13.95 -7.17 9.49
C TRP A 155 -13.11 -6.03 10.08
N LYS A 156 -13.63 -4.80 10.21
CA LYS A 156 -12.92 -3.67 10.84
C LYS A 156 -12.68 -3.85 12.34
N ARG A 157 -13.40 -4.78 12.99
CA ARG A 157 -13.17 -5.15 14.40
C ARG A 157 -12.00 -6.12 14.57
N HIS A 158 -11.57 -6.77 13.48
CA HIS A 158 -10.47 -7.72 13.50
C HIS A 158 -9.17 -7.04 13.07
N LEU A 159 -8.48 -6.43 14.03
CA LEU A 159 -7.19 -5.78 13.78
C LEU A 159 -6.16 -6.76 13.19
N GLY A 160 -5.47 -6.33 12.14
CA GLY A 160 -4.46 -7.15 11.46
C GLY A 160 -5.01 -8.17 10.46
N ILE A 161 -6.33 -8.21 10.23
CA ILE A 161 -6.93 -9.11 9.23
C ILE A 161 -6.42 -8.80 7.81
N GLU A 162 -6.14 -7.54 7.52
CA GLU A 162 -5.52 -7.07 6.29
C GLU A 162 -4.05 -7.54 6.16
N ASN A 163 -3.32 -7.62 7.28
CA ASN A 163 -1.96 -8.15 7.31
C ASN A 163 -1.98 -9.68 7.10
N LEU A 164 -2.94 -10.39 7.71
CA LEU A 164 -3.16 -11.81 7.48
C LEU A 164 -3.50 -12.10 6.02
N LEU A 165 -4.34 -11.26 5.39
CA LEU A 165 -4.61 -11.35 3.96
C LEU A 165 -3.34 -11.09 3.13
N ALA A 166 -2.61 -10.01 3.41
CA ALA A 166 -1.36 -9.68 2.70
C ALA A 166 -0.32 -10.80 2.79
N TRP A 167 -0.14 -11.37 3.99
CA TRP A 167 0.75 -12.50 4.24
C TRP A 167 0.30 -13.75 3.48
N SER A 168 -1.01 -14.05 3.49
CA SER A 168 -1.57 -15.17 2.74
C SER A 168 -1.25 -15.01 1.24
N VAL A 169 -1.55 -13.85 0.67
CA VAL A 169 -1.30 -13.53 -0.75
C VAL A 169 0.19 -13.62 -1.12
N ARG A 170 1.07 -13.11 -0.26
CA ARG A 170 2.54 -13.15 -0.44
C ARG A 170 3.08 -14.58 -0.47
N ASN A 171 2.47 -15.50 0.29
CA ASN A 171 3.01 -16.83 0.51
C ASN A 171 2.35 -17.94 -0.34
N ILE A 172 1.34 -17.64 -1.15
CA ILE A 172 0.76 -18.65 -2.06
C ILE A 172 1.79 -19.12 -3.10
N PRO A 173 2.03 -20.45 -3.21
CA PRO A 173 2.80 -21.03 -4.30
C PRO A 173 2.14 -20.78 -5.66
N LYS A 174 2.93 -20.56 -6.71
CA LYS A 174 2.42 -20.17 -8.04
C LYS A 174 1.44 -21.19 -8.63
N ASP A 175 1.64 -22.47 -8.37
CA ASP A 175 0.81 -23.59 -8.79
C ASP A 175 -0.53 -23.67 -8.04
N ALA A 176 -0.59 -23.20 -6.79
CA ALA A 176 -1.81 -23.16 -5.98
C ALA A 176 -2.68 -21.91 -6.23
N TYR A 177 -2.16 -20.91 -6.95
CA TYR A 177 -2.81 -19.62 -7.12
C TYR A 177 -4.17 -19.72 -7.82
N GLU A 178 -4.29 -20.55 -8.86
CA GLU A 178 -5.55 -20.77 -9.57
C GLU A 178 -6.63 -21.45 -8.71
N ARG A 179 -6.23 -22.18 -7.66
CA ARG A 179 -7.17 -22.79 -6.71
C ARG A 179 -7.68 -21.76 -5.70
N LEU A 180 -6.80 -20.88 -5.21
CA LEU A 180 -7.09 -20.05 -4.03
C LEU A 180 -7.53 -18.60 -4.34
N TRP A 181 -7.28 -18.09 -5.54
CA TRP A 181 -7.55 -16.67 -5.88
C TRP A 181 -8.98 -16.22 -5.60
N HIS A 182 -9.98 -17.09 -5.78
CA HIS A 182 -11.39 -16.78 -5.57
C HIS A 182 -11.72 -16.43 -4.11
N LEU A 183 -10.91 -16.90 -3.14
CA LEU A 183 -11.04 -16.57 -1.72
C LEU A 183 -10.38 -15.22 -1.37
N ILE A 184 -9.42 -14.78 -2.18
CA ILE A 184 -8.62 -13.57 -1.96
C ILE A 184 -9.33 -12.35 -2.54
N LEU A 185 -9.92 -12.49 -3.73
CA LEU A 185 -10.45 -11.34 -4.45
C LEU A 185 -11.53 -10.57 -3.69
N PRO A 186 -12.56 -11.21 -3.09
CA PRO A 186 -13.58 -10.46 -2.35
C PRO A 186 -13.00 -9.60 -1.22
N PRO A 187 -12.21 -10.11 -0.25
CA PRO A 187 -11.68 -9.27 0.82
C PRO A 187 -10.67 -8.23 0.31
N MET A 188 -9.88 -8.56 -0.71
CA MET A 188 -8.95 -7.59 -1.32
C MET A 188 -9.70 -6.43 -1.99
N MET A 189 -10.77 -6.69 -2.73
CA MET A 189 -11.59 -5.64 -3.33
C MET A 189 -12.34 -4.84 -2.27
N THR A 190 -12.86 -5.48 -1.22
CA THR A 190 -13.51 -4.78 -0.09
C THR A 190 -12.56 -3.79 0.58
N LEU A 191 -11.28 -4.15 0.80
CA LEU A 191 -10.27 -3.22 1.32
C LEU A 191 -9.95 -2.09 0.35
N LEU A 192 -9.75 -2.41 -0.93
CA LEU A 192 -9.37 -1.43 -1.96
C LEU A 192 -10.48 -0.39 -2.22
N ASP A 193 -11.74 -0.82 -2.15
CA ASP A 193 -12.91 0.02 -2.40
C ASP A 193 -13.50 0.64 -1.13
N ASP A 194 -12.94 0.38 0.05
CA ASP A 194 -13.38 1.02 1.30
C ASP A 194 -13.26 2.54 1.23
N TYR A 195 -14.16 3.29 1.87
CA TYR A 195 -14.13 4.75 1.81
C TYR A 195 -12.98 5.36 2.63
N GLU A 196 -12.47 4.66 3.65
CA GLU A 196 -11.40 5.17 4.49
C GLU A 196 -10.03 4.95 3.84
N ALA A 197 -9.23 6.01 3.77
CA ALA A 197 -7.94 6.01 3.10
C ALA A 197 -6.94 4.96 3.64
N PRO A 198 -6.85 4.69 4.96
CA PRO A 198 -5.94 3.66 5.48
C PRO A 198 -6.23 2.25 4.94
N TYR A 199 -7.50 1.84 4.89
CA TYR A 199 -7.86 0.52 4.37
C TYR A 199 -7.63 0.42 2.86
N LYS A 200 -7.86 1.50 2.10
CA LYS A 200 -7.47 1.56 0.68
C LYS A 200 -5.98 1.30 0.50
N LEU A 201 -5.13 1.93 1.32
CA LEU A 201 -3.68 1.76 1.24
C LEU A 201 -3.27 0.31 1.54
N ARG A 202 -3.86 -0.30 2.56
CA ARG A 202 -3.68 -1.73 2.86
C ARG A 202 -4.17 -2.61 1.71
N GLY A 203 -5.30 -2.28 1.10
CA GLY A 203 -5.83 -2.93 -0.11
C GLY A 203 -4.85 -2.88 -1.28
N ILE A 204 -4.24 -1.72 -1.55
CA ILE A 204 -3.21 -1.56 -2.60
C ILE A 204 -2.00 -2.46 -2.32
N ARG A 205 -1.56 -2.56 -1.05
CA ARG A 205 -0.46 -3.48 -0.67
C ARG A 205 -0.81 -4.94 -0.98
N VAL A 206 -2.03 -5.37 -0.64
CA VAL A 206 -2.52 -6.71 -0.99
C VAL A 206 -2.54 -6.92 -2.51
N VAL A 207 -3.04 -5.95 -3.28
CA VAL A 207 -3.03 -5.99 -4.75
C VAL A 207 -1.61 -6.10 -5.31
N SER A 208 -0.65 -5.35 -4.75
CA SER A 208 0.75 -5.42 -5.18
C SER A 208 1.33 -6.83 -4.98
N HIS A 209 1.12 -7.44 -3.80
CA HIS A 209 1.51 -8.84 -3.57
C HIS A 209 0.78 -9.82 -4.50
N PHE A 210 -0.50 -9.55 -4.79
CA PHE A 210 -1.29 -10.36 -5.69
C PHE A 210 -0.72 -10.33 -7.12
N LEU A 211 -0.44 -9.14 -7.66
CA LEU A 211 0.16 -8.98 -8.99
C LEU A 211 1.57 -9.58 -9.08
N ALA A 212 2.34 -9.58 -8.00
CA ALA A 212 3.68 -10.18 -8.00
C ALA A 212 3.66 -11.72 -8.19
N ARG A 213 2.54 -12.38 -7.91
CA ARG A 213 2.41 -13.85 -7.90
C ARG A 213 1.37 -14.39 -8.87
N ALA A 214 0.29 -13.66 -9.11
CA ALA A 214 -0.82 -14.09 -9.95
C ALA A 214 -0.38 -14.26 -11.42
N PRO A 215 -0.77 -15.36 -12.09
CA PRO A 215 -0.52 -15.52 -13.51
C PRO A 215 -1.24 -14.44 -14.34
N PRO A 216 -0.56 -13.72 -15.26
CA PRO A 216 -1.19 -12.62 -16.00
C PRO A 216 -2.44 -13.02 -16.81
N TYR A 217 -2.47 -14.24 -17.35
CA TYR A 217 -3.62 -14.75 -18.10
C TYR A 217 -4.87 -14.94 -17.21
N LEU A 218 -4.69 -15.19 -15.90
CA LEU A 218 -5.79 -15.35 -14.96
C LEU A 218 -6.55 -14.03 -14.79
N LEU A 219 -5.81 -12.91 -14.68
CA LEU A 219 -6.35 -11.56 -14.54
C LEU A 219 -7.26 -11.20 -15.72
N GLN A 220 -6.77 -11.43 -16.93
CA GLN A 220 -7.49 -11.14 -18.17
C GLN A 220 -8.71 -12.05 -18.34
N ARG A 221 -8.55 -13.37 -18.14
CA ARG A 221 -9.62 -14.36 -18.34
C ARG A 221 -10.80 -14.15 -17.39
N THR A 222 -10.54 -13.60 -16.20
CA THR A 222 -11.55 -13.39 -15.15
C THR A 222 -12.18 -11.99 -15.19
N GLY A 223 -11.64 -11.08 -16.02
CA GLY A 223 -12.04 -9.67 -16.10
C GLY A 223 -11.67 -8.84 -14.86
N VAL A 224 -10.84 -9.41 -13.99
CA VAL A 224 -10.43 -8.79 -12.72
C VAL A 224 -9.43 -7.67 -12.96
N ASP A 225 -8.65 -7.75 -14.03
CA ASP A 225 -7.78 -6.66 -14.50
C ASP A 225 -8.52 -5.33 -14.64
N GLY A 226 -9.65 -5.32 -15.34
CA GLY A 226 -10.46 -4.11 -15.52
C GLY A 226 -11.10 -3.62 -14.22
N LEU A 227 -11.43 -4.52 -13.29
CA LEU A 227 -11.95 -4.16 -11.97
C LEU A 227 -10.85 -3.49 -11.13
N LEU A 228 -9.67 -4.12 -11.02
CA LEU A 228 -8.52 -3.58 -10.32
C LEU A 228 -8.08 -2.23 -10.88
N PHE A 229 -8.03 -2.10 -12.21
CA PHE A 229 -7.67 -0.84 -12.85
C PHE A 229 -8.64 0.29 -12.47
N SER A 230 -9.94 0.01 -12.45
CA SER A 230 -10.95 0.99 -12.05
C SER A 230 -10.81 1.38 -10.58
N SER A 231 -10.71 0.40 -9.68
CA SER A 231 -10.64 0.66 -8.23
C SER A 231 -9.35 1.37 -7.83
N LEU A 232 -8.19 0.96 -8.36
CA LEU A 232 -6.90 1.66 -8.17
C LEU A 232 -6.92 3.08 -8.76
N ARG A 233 -7.67 3.31 -9.84
CA ARG A 233 -7.83 4.68 -10.36
C ARG A 233 -8.68 5.52 -9.41
N THR A 234 -9.77 4.97 -8.89
CA THR A 234 -10.63 5.64 -7.91
C THR A 234 -9.85 5.99 -6.63
N THR A 235 -8.84 5.22 -6.23
CA THR A 235 -8.01 5.63 -5.07
C THR A 235 -7.27 6.95 -5.30
N LEU A 236 -6.95 7.31 -6.56
CA LEU A 236 -6.31 8.57 -6.93
C LEU A 236 -7.26 9.78 -6.88
N THR A 237 -8.56 9.57 -6.64
CA THR A 237 -9.53 10.65 -6.42
C THR A 237 -9.75 10.94 -4.93
N ASN A 238 -9.12 10.18 -4.02
CA ASN A 238 -9.17 10.46 -2.59
C ASN A 238 -8.17 11.57 -2.25
N LEU A 239 -8.58 12.81 -2.52
CA LEU A 239 -7.78 14.03 -2.37
C LEU A 239 -8.04 14.71 -1.03
N HIS A 240 -7.10 15.55 -0.59
CA HIS A 240 -7.20 16.33 0.65
C HIS A 240 -7.29 15.47 1.92
N ASN A 241 -6.70 14.26 1.89
CA ASN A 241 -6.56 13.39 3.05
C ASN A 241 -5.06 13.25 3.41
N PRO A 242 -4.69 13.19 4.70
CA PRO A 242 -3.29 12.98 5.09
C PRO A 242 -2.63 11.72 4.49
N THR A 243 -3.43 10.71 4.14
CA THR A 243 -2.96 9.48 3.49
C THR A 243 -2.89 9.58 1.96
N THR A 244 -3.41 10.65 1.34
CA THR A 244 -3.42 10.86 -0.13
C THR A 244 -2.02 10.70 -0.76
N PRO A 245 -0.94 11.30 -0.21
CA PRO A 245 0.40 11.13 -0.78
C PRO A 245 0.84 9.66 -0.81
N SER A 246 0.58 8.90 0.26
CA SER A 246 0.88 7.47 0.35
C SER A 246 0.03 6.64 -0.61
N LEU A 247 -1.24 6.99 -0.80
CA LEU A 247 -2.11 6.35 -1.80
C LEU A 247 -1.55 6.53 -3.22
N ILE A 248 -1.07 7.72 -3.58
CA ILE A 248 -0.49 7.99 -4.90
C ILE A 248 0.78 7.16 -5.10
N ARG A 249 1.69 7.18 -4.11
CA ARG A 249 2.95 6.43 -4.13
C ARG A 249 2.74 4.92 -4.25
N ALA A 250 1.67 4.39 -3.68
CA ALA A 250 1.34 2.97 -3.78
C ALA A 250 0.54 2.63 -5.06
N ALA A 251 -0.48 3.40 -5.39
CA ALA A 251 -1.43 3.08 -6.45
C ALA A 251 -0.84 3.24 -7.85
N VAL A 252 -0.06 4.30 -8.10
CA VAL A 252 0.50 4.54 -9.45
C VAL A 252 1.45 3.42 -9.87
N PRO A 253 2.48 3.01 -9.09
CA PRO A 253 3.33 1.87 -9.45
C PRO A 253 2.56 0.55 -9.58
N THR A 254 1.54 0.35 -8.74
CA THR A 254 0.67 -0.85 -8.80
C THR A 254 -0.14 -0.87 -10.09
N LEU A 255 -0.69 0.28 -10.52
CA LEU A 255 -1.35 0.44 -11.82
C LEU A 255 -0.38 0.17 -12.98
N LEU A 256 0.84 0.69 -12.92
CA LEU A 256 1.85 0.42 -13.96
C LEU A 256 2.15 -1.08 -14.09
N THR A 257 2.30 -1.76 -12.94
CA THR A 257 2.51 -3.22 -12.88
C THR A 257 1.34 -3.98 -13.47
N LEU A 258 0.10 -3.60 -13.11
CA LEU A 258 -1.12 -4.18 -13.65
C LEU A 258 -1.16 -4.04 -15.18
N ILE A 259 -1.01 -2.81 -15.70
CA ILE A 259 -1.00 -2.53 -17.14
C ILE A 259 0.07 -3.36 -17.85
N GLN A 260 1.28 -3.44 -17.28
CA GLN A 260 2.37 -4.20 -17.88
C GLN A 260 2.07 -5.69 -17.98
N GLN A 261 1.40 -6.26 -16.98
CA GLN A 261 1.04 -7.68 -16.97
C GLN A 261 -0.15 -8.00 -17.87
N THR A 262 -1.13 -7.09 -17.97
CA THR A 262 -2.41 -7.34 -18.63
C THR A 262 -2.47 -6.79 -20.05
N THR A 263 -1.45 -6.08 -20.53
CA THR A 263 -1.43 -5.52 -21.89
C THR A 263 -0.14 -5.83 -22.65
N LYS A 264 -0.24 -5.97 -23.97
CA LYS A 264 0.94 -6.19 -24.82
C LYS A 264 1.71 -4.88 -25.03
N PRO A 265 3.06 -4.87 -25.00
CA PRO A 265 3.85 -3.72 -25.41
C PRO A 265 3.44 -3.20 -26.79
N GLY A 266 3.25 -1.87 -26.91
CA GLY A 266 2.85 -1.24 -28.17
C GLY A 266 1.38 -1.40 -28.56
N SER A 267 0.56 -2.13 -27.79
CA SER A 267 -0.87 -2.26 -28.08
C SER A 267 -1.63 -0.95 -27.83
N THR A 268 -2.70 -0.74 -28.59
CA THR A 268 -3.63 0.39 -28.40
C THR A 268 -4.23 0.40 -26.99
N GLU A 269 -4.53 -0.78 -26.45
CA GLU A 269 -5.07 -0.92 -25.08
C GLU A 269 -4.09 -0.37 -24.04
N ARG A 270 -2.82 -0.79 -24.11
CA ARG A 270 -1.76 -0.28 -23.21
C ARG A 270 -1.63 1.23 -23.30
N PHE A 271 -1.64 1.75 -24.52
CA PHE A 271 -1.53 3.19 -24.78
C PHE A 271 -2.70 3.94 -24.15
N ASN A 272 -3.94 3.46 -24.35
CA ASN A 272 -5.14 4.09 -23.81
C ASN A 272 -5.14 4.08 -22.27
N GLN A 273 -4.82 2.93 -21.64
CA GLN A 273 -4.77 2.84 -20.17
C GLN A 273 -3.73 3.80 -19.57
N LEU A 274 -2.57 3.95 -20.22
CA LEU A 274 -1.54 4.91 -19.80
C LEU A 274 -1.96 6.36 -20.00
N CYS A 275 -2.67 6.67 -21.08
CA CYS A 275 -3.25 7.98 -21.32
C CYS A 275 -4.33 8.33 -20.29
N VAL A 276 -5.16 7.36 -19.89
CA VAL A 276 -6.14 7.53 -18.81
C VAL A 276 -5.42 7.80 -17.49
N LEU A 277 -4.40 7.01 -17.14
CA LEU A 277 -3.62 7.20 -15.92
C LEU A 277 -2.97 8.59 -15.85
N LEU A 278 -2.25 9.00 -16.90
CA LEU A 278 -1.57 10.28 -16.91
C LEU A 278 -2.54 11.46 -17.09
N GLY A 279 -3.42 11.37 -18.07
CA GLY A 279 -4.29 12.46 -18.50
C GLY A 279 -5.49 12.67 -17.58
N GLU A 280 -6.25 11.62 -17.28
CA GLU A 280 -7.47 11.74 -16.47
C GLU A 280 -7.17 11.70 -14.98
N SER A 281 -6.31 10.78 -14.53
CA SER A 281 -6.06 10.59 -13.10
C SER A 281 -5.02 11.56 -12.53
N MET A 282 -3.83 11.65 -13.13
CA MET A 282 -2.78 12.53 -12.60
C MET A 282 -3.05 13.99 -12.92
N ILE A 283 -3.14 14.33 -14.21
CA ILE A 283 -3.33 15.72 -14.66
C ILE A 283 -4.77 16.18 -14.38
N GLY A 284 -5.76 15.41 -14.82
CA GLY A 284 -7.18 15.77 -14.77
C GLY A 284 -7.82 15.64 -13.39
N SER A 285 -7.19 14.95 -12.45
CA SER A 285 -7.69 14.84 -11.08
C SER A 285 -6.70 15.41 -10.06
N ILE A 286 -5.53 14.81 -9.87
CA ILE A 286 -4.59 15.24 -8.80
C ILE A 286 -4.14 16.69 -9.02
N TRP A 287 -3.61 17.04 -10.19
CA TRP A 287 -3.09 18.39 -10.43
C TRP A 287 -4.19 19.43 -10.60
N LEU A 288 -5.37 19.02 -11.05
CA LEU A 288 -6.49 19.95 -11.23
C LEU A 288 -7.16 20.31 -9.90
N TYR A 289 -7.38 19.33 -9.02
CA TYR A 289 -8.17 19.53 -7.79
C TYR A 289 -7.32 19.63 -6.52
N ALA A 290 -6.08 19.10 -6.53
CA ALA A 290 -5.18 19.15 -5.38
C ALA A 290 -3.89 19.96 -5.64
N ALA A 291 -3.93 20.93 -6.55
CA ALA A 291 -2.78 21.78 -6.89
C ALA A 291 -2.13 22.48 -5.68
N ASN A 292 -2.93 22.84 -4.67
CA ASN A 292 -2.50 23.54 -3.47
C ASN A 292 -2.03 22.59 -2.35
N ASP A 293 -2.21 21.28 -2.51
CA ASP A 293 -1.75 20.27 -1.57
C ASP A 293 -0.33 19.83 -1.97
N LYS A 294 0.66 20.40 -1.29
CA LYS A 294 2.08 20.24 -1.63
C LYS A 294 2.54 18.79 -1.56
N ASP A 295 2.13 18.07 -0.53
CA ASP A 295 2.56 16.68 -0.31
C ASP A 295 1.93 15.75 -1.36
N THR A 296 0.67 16.01 -1.72
CA THR A 296 -0.04 15.30 -2.78
C THR A 296 0.60 15.55 -4.15
N VAL A 297 0.93 16.81 -4.46
CA VAL A 297 1.63 17.15 -5.71
C VAL A 297 3.04 16.53 -5.72
N GLU A 298 3.79 16.63 -4.63
CA GLU A 298 5.12 16.04 -4.51
C GLU A 298 5.09 14.53 -4.78
N ALA A 299 4.17 13.81 -4.14
CA ALA A 299 3.97 12.38 -4.35
C ALA A 299 3.64 12.04 -5.82
N SER A 300 2.84 12.88 -6.49
CA SER A 300 2.51 12.69 -7.91
C SER A 300 3.71 12.92 -8.83
N VAL A 301 4.59 13.88 -8.51
CA VAL A 301 5.83 14.15 -9.25
C VAL A 301 6.83 13.03 -9.05
N GLU A 302 6.89 12.46 -7.84
CA GLU A 302 7.77 11.33 -7.51
C GLU A 302 7.48 10.09 -8.36
N VAL A 303 6.21 9.75 -8.58
CA VAL A 303 5.81 8.57 -9.37
C VAL A 303 5.72 8.83 -10.87
N LEU A 304 5.69 10.10 -11.30
CA LEU A 304 5.58 10.51 -12.71
C LEU A 304 6.62 9.86 -13.64
N PRO A 305 7.92 9.74 -13.28
CA PRO A 305 8.92 9.09 -14.13
C PRO A 305 8.52 7.68 -14.59
N GLY A 306 7.88 6.89 -13.73
CA GLY A 306 7.42 5.54 -14.07
C GLY A 306 6.38 5.56 -15.19
N VAL A 307 5.43 6.49 -15.11
CA VAL A 307 4.38 6.67 -16.12
C VAL A 307 4.98 7.17 -17.44
N VAL A 308 5.87 8.16 -17.36
CA VAL A 308 6.55 8.76 -18.53
C VAL A 308 7.41 7.73 -19.26
N ASN A 309 8.18 6.92 -18.53
CA ASN A 309 9.00 5.86 -19.11
C ASN A 309 8.15 4.82 -19.83
N MET A 310 6.96 4.50 -19.32
CA MET A 310 6.10 3.50 -19.91
C MET A 310 5.29 4.03 -21.11
N LEU A 311 4.87 5.29 -21.10
CA LEU A 311 4.12 5.93 -22.20
C LEU A 311 5.03 6.52 -23.30
N ARG A 312 6.30 6.82 -22.98
CA ARG A 312 7.33 7.33 -23.89
C ARG A 312 6.86 8.57 -24.67
N VAL A 313 7.04 8.59 -25.99
CA VAL A 313 6.64 9.71 -26.87
C VAL A 313 5.14 10.04 -26.79
N GLY A 314 4.31 9.11 -26.28
CA GLY A 314 2.91 9.38 -25.99
C GLY A 314 2.69 10.56 -25.03
N CYS A 315 3.67 10.84 -24.16
CA CYS A 315 3.64 11.97 -23.23
C CYS A 315 3.67 13.34 -23.90
N VAL A 316 4.06 13.43 -25.19
CA VAL A 316 4.15 14.70 -25.94
C VAL A 316 2.86 15.52 -25.86
N ARG A 317 1.70 14.86 -25.89
CA ARG A 317 0.38 15.53 -25.83
C ARG A 317 0.10 16.22 -24.50
N TYR A 318 0.82 15.85 -23.44
CA TYR A 318 0.66 16.37 -22.09
C TYR A 318 1.77 17.34 -21.68
N LEU A 319 2.75 17.64 -22.54
CA LEU A 319 3.88 18.52 -22.19
C LEU A 319 3.45 19.91 -21.69
N LYS A 320 2.31 20.43 -22.17
CA LYS A 320 1.77 21.70 -21.69
C LYS A 320 1.35 21.69 -20.22
N ALA A 321 1.02 20.53 -19.68
CA ALA A 321 0.73 20.35 -18.26
C ALA A 321 2.00 19.94 -17.50
N ILE A 322 2.76 18.98 -18.04
CA ILE A 322 3.93 18.40 -17.37
C ILE A 322 5.04 19.44 -17.18
N ILE A 323 5.41 20.20 -18.22
CA ILE A 323 6.58 21.09 -18.12
C ILE A 323 6.35 22.19 -17.06
N PRO A 324 5.24 22.96 -17.06
CA PRO A 324 5.01 23.94 -16.01
C PRO A 324 5.00 23.34 -14.61
N GLN A 325 4.38 22.16 -14.43
CA GLN A 325 4.34 21.48 -13.14
C GLN A 325 5.73 21.15 -12.59
N LEU A 326 6.67 20.78 -13.48
CA LEU A 326 8.03 20.41 -13.10
C LEU A 326 8.99 21.62 -13.01
N THR A 327 8.71 22.73 -13.70
CA THR A 327 9.58 23.91 -13.67
C THR A 327 9.18 24.93 -12.62
N HIS A 328 7.89 25.01 -12.25
CA HIS A 328 7.42 25.96 -11.23
C HIS A 328 8.13 25.81 -9.87
N PRO A 329 8.37 24.59 -9.34
CA PRO A 329 9.15 24.43 -8.11
C PRO A 329 10.60 24.93 -8.21
N LEU A 330 11.18 24.90 -9.41
CA LEU A 330 12.56 25.33 -9.67
C LEU A 330 12.68 26.85 -9.73
N LEU A 331 11.61 27.54 -10.15
CA LEU A 331 11.53 28.99 -10.23
C LEU A 331 11.21 29.65 -8.89
N ALA A 332 10.75 28.89 -7.90
CA ALA A 332 10.35 29.42 -6.61
C ALA A 332 11.55 29.61 -5.68
N ASP A 333 11.76 30.86 -5.27
CA ASP A 333 12.91 31.27 -4.45
C ASP A 333 12.72 30.97 -2.96
N SER A 334 11.49 30.69 -2.51
CA SER A 334 11.22 30.50 -1.08
C SER A 334 10.97 29.03 -0.71
N PRO A 335 11.69 28.49 0.30
CA PRO A 335 11.48 27.13 0.81
C PRO A 335 10.11 26.95 1.47
N LEU A 336 9.41 28.06 1.77
CA LEU A 336 8.03 28.02 2.28
C LEU A 336 7.06 27.41 1.27
N TYR A 337 7.35 27.50 -0.03
CA TYR A 337 6.46 26.98 -1.08
C TYR A 337 6.88 25.60 -1.59
N TYR A 338 8.18 25.33 -1.70
CA TYR A 338 8.72 24.07 -2.20
C TYR A 338 9.93 23.61 -1.41
N THR A 339 9.89 22.36 -0.97
CA THR A 339 11.01 21.70 -0.28
C THR A 339 12.15 21.40 -1.27
N THR A 340 13.37 21.24 -0.76
CA THR A 340 14.50 20.75 -1.59
C THR A 340 14.19 19.40 -2.23
N GLN A 341 13.49 18.53 -1.51
CA GLN A 341 13.04 17.24 -2.02
C GLN A 341 12.14 17.41 -3.24
N HIS A 342 11.15 18.30 -3.17
CA HIS A 342 10.27 18.60 -4.31
C HIS A 342 11.04 19.08 -5.54
N LYS A 343 12.04 19.95 -5.36
CA LYS A 343 12.90 20.45 -6.44
C LYS A 343 13.69 19.30 -7.08
N LEU A 344 14.29 18.42 -6.28
CA LEU A 344 15.03 17.25 -6.75
C LEU A 344 14.15 16.26 -7.52
N LEU A 345 12.96 15.95 -6.99
CA LEU A 345 11.97 15.10 -7.67
C LEU A 345 11.54 15.72 -9.00
N SER A 346 11.33 17.03 -9.03
CA SER A 346 10.98 17.77 -10.25
C SER A 346 12.08 17.68 -11.31
N LEU A 347 13.35 17.84 -10.92
CA LEU A 347 14.49 17.66 -11.83
C LEU A 347 14.59 16.22 -12.36
N ALA A 348 14.39 15.21 -11.50
CA ALA A 348 14.43 13.80 -11.91
C ALA A 348 13.32 13.46 -12.91
N ALA A 349 12.11 13.95 -12.66
CA ALA A 349 10.97 13.81 -13.58
C ALA A 349 11.17 14.61 -14.87
N LEU A 350 11.79 15.80 -14.81
CA LEU A 350 12.07 16.63 -15.97
C LEU A 350 13.09 15.96 -16.89
N ARG A 351 14.17 15.40 -16.32
CA ARG A 351 15.16 14.60 -17.07
C ARG A 351 14.49 13.43 -17.79
N THR A 352 13.64 12.69 -17.09
CA THR A 352 12.91 11.54 -17.65
C THR A 352 11.97 11.97 -18.79
N THR A 353 11.24 13.07 -18.58
CA THR A 353 10.35 13.68 -19.60
C THR A 353 11.12 14.13 -20.83
N MET A 354 12.28 14.78 -20.63
CA MET A 354 13.13 15.24 -21.72
C MET A 354 13.65 14.07 -22.57
N GLN A 355 14.04 12.96 -21.95
CA GLN A 355 14.49 11.76 -22.64
C GLN A 355 13.33 11.10 -23.42
N ALA A 356 12.17 10.94 -22.78
CA ALA A 356 11.00 10.31 -23.40
C ALA A 356 10.39 11.14 -24.54
N CYS A 357 10.46 12.47 -24.44
CA CYS A 357 9.84 13.41 -25.36
C CYS A 357 10.86 14.21 -26.19
N ALA A 358 12.12 13.75 -26.29
CA ALA A 358 13.23 14.45 -26.93
C ALA A 358 12.88 15.12 -28.28
N PRO A 359 12.12 14.50 -29.21
CA PRO A 359 11.77 15.13 -30.49
C PRO A 359 10.99 16.45 -30.37
N ARG A 360 10.32 16.69 -29.24
CA ARG A 360 9.46 17.86 -29.01
C ARG A 360 9.99 18.82 -27.94
N MET A 361 11.11 18.49 -27.29
CA MET A 361 11.67 19.32 -26.22
C MET A 361 12.25 20.65 -26.68
N HIS A 362 12.59 20.81 -27.97
CA HIS A 362 13.10 22.07 -28.51
C HIS A 362 12.18 23.28 -28.24
N ARG A 363 10.86 23.05 -28.10
CA ARG A 363 9.87 24.10 -27.79
C ARG A 363 9.85 24.54 -26.33
N TRP A 364 10.43 23.72 -25.45
CA TRP A 364 10.42 23.91 -23.99
C TRP A 364 11.80 24.25 -23.44
N LYS A 365 12.82 24.34 -24.32
CA LYS A 365 14.22 24.54 -23.93
C LYS A 365 14.45 25.78 -23.07
N GLU A 366 13.77 26.89 -23.37
CA GLU A 366 13.94 28.16 -22.67
C GLU A 366 13.39 28.06 -21.25
N VAL A 367 12.15 27.59 -21.10
CA VAL A 367 11.49 27.39 -19.80
C VAL A 367 12.27 26.43 -18.91
N VAL A 368 12.77 25.33 -19.49
CA VAL A 368 13.59 24.35 -18.77
C VAL A 368 14.92 24.96 -18.33
N LEU A 369 15.62 25.64 -19.24
CA LEU A 369 16.93 26.23 -18.94
C LEU A 369 16.80 27.34 -17.89
N GLU A 370 15.78 28.19 -18.00
CA GLU A 370 15.49 29.23 -17.03
C GLU A 370 15.24 28.66 -15.63
N GLY A 371 14.36 27.66 -15.52
CA GLY A 371 14.04 27.02 -14.24
C GLY A 371 15.26 26.38 -13.58
N VAL A 372 16.05 25.61 -14.35
CA VAL A 372 17.25 24.95 -13.82
C VAL A 372 18.33 25.97 -13.43
N ALA A 373 18.58 26.97 -14.27
CA ALA A 373 19.62 27.98 -14.00
C ALA A 373 19.28 28.82 -12.77
N LYS A 374 18.03 29.28 -12.64
CA LYS A 374 17.58 30.04 -11.46
C LYS A 374 17.66 29.19 -10.19
N CYS A 375 17.17 27.95 -10.24
CA CYS A 375 17.27 27.03 -9.11
C CYS A 375 18.72 26.82 -8.68
N TRP A 376 19.65 26.68 -9.63
CA TRP A 376 21.07 26.53 -9.34
C TRP A 376 21.63 27.77 -8.63
N VAL A 377 21.39 28.97 -9.17
CA VAL A 377 21.85 30.24 -8.59
C VAL A 377 21.36 30.39 -7.14
N VAL A 378 20.06 30.20 -6.91
CA VAL A 378 19.44 30.32 -5.58
C VAL A 378 20.08 29.36 -4.57
N LEU A 379 20.34 28.10 -4.98
CA LEU A 379 20.99 27.13 -4.11
C LEU A 379 22.44 27.52 -3.81
N THR A 380 23.19 27.98 -4.82
CA THR A 380 24.58 28.42 -4.61
C THR A 380 24.69 29.68 -3.74
N GLU A 381 23.74 30.60 -3.81
CA GLU A 381 23.72 31.80 -2.94
C GLU A 381 23.30 31.44 -1.51
N SER A 382 22.43 30.44 -1.34
CA SER A 382 21.99 29.95 -0.02
C SER A 382 23.11 29.23 0.74
N ASP A 383 24.00 28.52 0.05
CA ASP A 383 25.16 27.84 0.65
C ASP A 383 26.29 28.82 1.09
N VAL A 384 26.20 30.10 0.71
CA VAL A 384 27.27 31.11 0.91
C VAL A 384 27.05 32.02 2.14
N MET A 385 26.03 31.80 2.97
CA MET A 385 25.81 32.57 4.22
C MET A 385 25.77 31.64 5.45
N PRO A 386 26.70 31.80 6.41
CA PRO A 386 26.64 32.96 7.32
C PRO A 386 28.00 33.64 7.57
N GLU A 387 28.18 34.86 7.07
CA GLU A 387 29.04 35.84 7.75
C GLU A 387 28.22 36.48 8.87
N ASN A 388 28.08 35.77 10.00
CA ASN A 388 28.02 36.32 11.37
C ASN A 388 27.75 35.17 12.37
N GLY A 389 28.86 34.52 12.76
CA GLY A 389 29.11 33.88 14.06
C GLY A 389 27.99 33.12 14.76
N GLU A 390 27.79 31.85 14.40
CA GLU A 390 27.77 30.68 15.31
C GLU A 390 27.37 29.44 14.48
N VAL A 391 28.26 28.44 14.42
CA VAL A 391 28.06 27.22 13.62
C VAL A 391 27.75 26.05 14.56
N PRO A 392 26.57 25.40 14.48
CA PRO A 392 26.45 24.01 14.86
C PRO A 392 26.80 23.13 13.65
N ALA A 393 27.86 22.33 13.81
CA ALA A 393 28.29 21.38 12.79
C ALA A 393 27.18 20.35 12.49
N LEU A 394 26.77 20.25 11.23
CA LEU A 394 26.05 19.07 10.74
C LEU A 394 27.01 18.15 9.98
N PRO A 395 27.03 16.84 10.27
CA PRO A 395 27.79 15.89 9.50
C PRO A 395 26.96 15.50 8.26
N PHE A 396 27.55 15.54 7.08
CA PHE A 396 27.76 14.36 6.22
C PHE A 396 28.12 14.77 4.79
N PRO A 397 29.02 14.02 4.12
CA PRO A 397 29.39 14.24 2.73
C PRO A 397 28.63 13.28 1.81
N TYR A 398 28.05 13.80 0.73
CA TYR A 398 27.88 13.03 -0.51
C TYR A 398 28.40 13.88 -1.67
N ARG A 399 29.52 13.43 -2.25
CA ARG A 399 30.09 13.96 -3.49
C ARG A 399 29.46 13.20 -4.67
N PHE A 400 29.09 13.99 -5.67
CA PHE A 400 28.37 13.63 -6.90
C PHE A 400 29.08 12.63 -7.80
#